data_AF-A0A2E5JBI1-F1
#
_entry.id   AF-A0A2E5JBI1-F1
#
_cell.length_a   1.000
_cell.length_b   1.000
_cell.length_c   1.000
_cell.angle_alpha   90.00
_cell.angle_beta   90.00
_cell.angle_gamma   90.00
#
_symmetry.space_group_name_H-M   'P 1'
#
loop_
_entity.id
_entity.type
_entity.pdbx_description
1 polymer ?
#
loop_
_entity_poly.entity_id
_entity_poly.type
_entity_poly.pdbx_seq_one_letter_code
_entity_poly.pdbx_strand_id
1 'polypeptide(L)'
;MMDAGRSFSGNERNCFFINMGNGKFSDISGLSGLDFPDDGRAISTTDWDGDGDIDMWISNRNGPRLRLMRNDAQKENSFISILLKGNGTTVNKDAVGTRVEILGEDNSDSGHQIQTLRAGQGFLSQSSKWIHFGLNKNLNNISIKINWPDKSVENITGIEPNNRYVIKQGIPTAKSISKRSENLELNFTPALKKAPTQTARIPAITLFKGPKINLKKSGVKVGNDDGRKHQLINLWATWCGPCLEEMAQFRDHKKALEENAIELIALNVDGLGQLNSKSKKPSAVIKNLKFPFPSVPANEALMNILQRIHDQNIGLNEPLPIPSSFLINPDGNVSVIYKGPVSVEQIIEDTNHSSKVLIDRIKASSLVKGSTIKHPKAIQRLVDHEASLHARHARNWYTAGDMRGAIHHYEKASKLQPSSNEISSKLASCYFNFATQLDKQKNKLTAVDFYRKGLKIIPQNNAARNNLAWILATSANQDLRNAEEALIVATKLNADTGNKVPQALDTLAAAQAANGQFIKAAKSAEMAISHLKNNSQLRESIQNRLNLYKNGKAFSVY
;
A
#
# COMPACT_ATOMS: atom_id res chain seq x y z
N MET A 1 -18.98 -3.30 -6.52
CA MET A 1 -20.00 -2.59 -5.70
C MET A 1 -19.36 -2.02 -4.44
N MET A 2 -18.83 -2.86 -3.54
CA MET A 2 -18.16 -2.38 -2.32
C MET A 2 -16.89 -1.57 -2.60
N ASP A 3 -16.09 -1.95 -3.60
CA ASP A 3 -14.87 -1.21 -3.97
C ASP A 3 -15.14 0.19 -4.53
N ALA A 4 -16.36 0.44 -5.03
CA ALA A 4 -16.83 1.74 -5.48
C ALA A 4 -17.50 2.54 -4.34
N GLY A 5 -17.28 2.14 -3.08
CA GLY A 5 -17.86 2.78 -1.91
C GLY A 5 -19.38 2.63 -1.73
N ARG A 6 -20.04 1.80 -2.54
CA ARG A 6 -21.49 1.57 -2.44
C ARG A 6 -21.81 0.66 -1.26
N SER A 7 -22.91 0.94 -0.58
CA SER A 7 -23.37 0.24 0.62
C SER A 7 -24.76 -0.33 0.38
N PHE A 8 -24.99 -1.60 0.77
CA PHE A 8 -26.28 -2.27 0.60
C PHE A 8 -27.42 -1.61 1.42
N SER A 9 -27.09 -1.05 2.58
CA SER A 9 -28.03 -0.34 3.48
C SER A 9 -27.57 1.09 3.75
N GLY A 10 -27.03 1.78 2.73
CA GLY A 10 -26.32 3.05 2.90
C GLY A 10 -27.13 4.24 3.44
N ASN A 11 -28.44 4.10 3.62
CA ASN A 11 -29.34 5.12 4.18
C ASN A 11 -30.33 4.54 5.19
N GLU A 12 -30.04 3.36 5.77
CA GLU A 12 -30.82 2.85 6.88
C GLU A 12 -30.67 3.80 8.08
N ARG A 13 -31.78 4.08 8.75
CA ARG A 13 -31.81 5.04 9.86
C ARG A 13 -31.18 4.43 11.10
N ASN A 14 -30.38 5.21 11.79
CA ASN A 14 -29.82 4.82 13.09
C ASN A 14 -30.95 4.63 14.11
N CYS A 15 -30.91 3.53 14.85
CA CYS A 15 -31.88 3.25 15.89
C CYS A 15 -31.29 3.47 17.29
N PHE A 16 -32.06 4.10 18.18
CA PHE A 16 -31.75 4.28 19.60
C PHE A 16 -32.91 3.82 20.47
N PHE A 17 -32.65 2.79 21.27
CA PHE A 17 -33.66 2.13 22.08
C PHE A 17 -33.42 2.39 23.57
N ILE A 18 -34.45 2.86 24.29
CA ILE A 18 -34.40 3.02 25.74
C ILE A 18 -34.89 1.75 26.44
N ASN A 19 -34.17 1.31 27.46
CA ASN A 19 -34.59 0.19 28.31
C ASN A 19 -35.71 0.66 29.24
N MET A 20 -36.85 -0.04 29.21
CA MET A 20 -38.03 0.31 30.01
C MET A 20 -38.03 -0.33 31.41
N GLY A 21 -36.96 -1.03 31.79
CA GLY A 21 -36.81 -1.68 33.11
C GLY A 21 -37.61 -2.98 33.28
N ASN A 22 -38.41 -3.37 32.29
CA ASN A 22 -39.25 -4.56 32.29
C ASN A 22 -38.83 -5.60 31.22
N GLY A 23 -37.57 -5.54 30.78
CA GLY A 23 -37.04 -6.39 29.71
C GLY A 23 -37.49 -5.99 28.30
N LYS A 24 -38.27 -4.92 28.15
CA LYS A 24 -38.64 -4.34 26.84
C LYS A 24 -37.86 -3.07 26.57
N PHE A 25 -37.81 -2.72 25.29
CA PHE A 25 -37.16 -1.53 24.78
C PHE A 25 -38.13 -0.72 23.93
N SER A 26 -38.04 0.60 24.03
CA SER A 26 -38.81 1.53 23.19
C SER A 26 -37.88 2.26 22.23
N ASP A 27 -38.25 2.31 20.95
CA ASP A 27 -37.55 3.13 19.95
C ASP A 27 -37.84 4.61 20.22
N ILE A 28 -36.79 5.36 20.53
CA ILE A 28 -36.86 6.81 20.74
C ILE A 28 -35.90 7.56 19.80
N SER A 29 -35.51 6.94 18.67
CA SER A 29 -34.48 7.46 17.76
C SER A 29 -34.72 8.90 17.31
N GLY A 30 -35.98 9.22 17.00
CA GLY A 30 -36.38 10.58 16.60
C GLY A 30 -36.33 11.57 17.76
N LEU A 31 -36.74 11.15 18.96
CA LEU A 31 -36.76 12.00 20.16
C LEU A 31 -35.36 12.26 20.71
N SER A 32 -34.44 11.29 20.60
CA SER A 32 -33.05 11.44 21.03
C SER A 32 -32.19 12.24 20.04
N GLY A 33 -32.72 12.53 18.84
CA GLY A 33 -31.98 13.19 17.78
C GLY A 33 -30.93 12.30 17.10
N LEU A 34 -30.97 10.98 17.31
CA LEU A 34 -30.03 10.01 16.74
C LEU A 34 -30.49 9.40 15.41
N ASP A 35 -31.75 9.63 15.00
CA ASP A 35 -32.38 9.13 13.76
C ASP A 35 -31.80 9.77 12.48
N PHE A 36 -30.52 9.50 12.21
CA PHE A 36 -29.83 9.91 10.98
C PHE A 36 -29.91 8.81 9.92
N PRO A 37 -30.14 9.14 8.64
CA PRO A 37 -30.00 8.21 7.52
C PRO A 37 -28.52 8.05 7.10
N ASP A 38 -27.64 7.91 8.09
CA ASP A 38 -26.19 7.83 7.89
C ASP A 38 -25.75 6.35 7.80
N ASP A 39 -24.79 6.03 6.92
CA ASP A 39 -24.17 4.70 6.88
C ASP A 39 -23.12 4.57 8.00
N GLY A 40 -23.60 4.49 9.24
CA GLY A 40 -22.80 4.35 10.46
C GLY A 40 -22.07 3.01 10.52
N ARG A 41 -20.76 3.04 10.74
CA ARG A 41 -19.91 1.83 10.81
C ARG A 41 -19.09 1.69 12.06
N ALA A 42 -19.06 2.72 12.89
CA ALA A 42 -18.38 2.66 14.16
C ALA A 42 -19.04 3.63 15.14
N ILE A 43 -19.14 3.23 16.40
CA ILE A 43 -19.57 4.07 17.51
C ILE A 43 -18.57 3.93 18.66
N SER A 44 -18.15 5.05 19.23
CA SER A 44 -17.31 5.09 20.43
C SER A 44 -17.95 6.02 21.43
N THR A 45 -18.08 5.54 22.67
CA THR A 45 -18.68 6.30 23.78
C THR A 45 -17.59 6.83 24.71
N THR A 46 -17.77 8.06 25.16
CA THR A 46 -16.90 8.70 26.16
C THR A 46 -17.60 9.92 26.73
N ASP A 47 -17.39 10.21 28.00
CA ASP A 47 -17.63 11.54 28.58
C ASP A 47 -16.55 12.49 28.04
N TRP A 48 -16.83 13.15 26.91
CA TRP A 48 -15.86 13.87 26.09
C TRP A 48 -15.48 15.21 26.73
N ASP A 49 -16.47 15.93 27.23
CA ASP A 49 -16.27 17.23 27.89
C ASP A 49 -16.09 17.12 29.42
N GLY A 50 -16.30 15.94 29.98
CA GLY A 50 -16.02 15.64 31.38
C GLY A 50 -17.14 16.07 32.32
N ASP A 51 -18.36 16.30 31.83
CA ASP A 51 -19.49 16.75 32.64
C ASP A 51 -20.33 15.63 33.28
N GLY A 52 -20.02 14.37 32.93
CA GLY A 52 -20.63 13.21 33.55
C GLY A 52 -21.77 12.59 32.77
N ASP A 53 -22.10 13.08 31.59
CA ASP A 53 -22.91 12.33 30.65
C ASP A 53 -22.05 11.66 29.56
N ILE A 54 -22.62 10.66 28.88
CA ILE A 54 -21.88 9.89 27.87
C ILE A 54 -22.18 10.42 26.48
N ASP A 55 -21.14 10.95 25.84
CA ASP A 55 -21.15 11.36 24.45
C ASP A 55 -20.83 10.21 23.50
N MET A 56 -21.09 10.45 22.21
CA MET A 56 -20.85 9.46 21.16
C MET A 56 -20.09 10.07 19.97
N TRP A 57 -19.05 9.36 19.55
CA TRP A 57 -18.41 9.56 18.25
C TRP A 57 -18.89 8.48 17.29
N ILE A 58 -19.43 8.88 16.15
CA ILE A 58 -19.92 8.00 15.10
C ILE A 58 -19.06 8.19 13.85
N SER A 59 -18.59 7.09 13.25
CA SER A 59 -17.92 7.10 11.95
C SER A 59 -18.88 6.64 10.85
N ASN A 60 -19.07 7.47 9.81
CA ASN A 60 -19.98 7.19 8.70
C ASN A 60 -19.24 6.97 7.37
N ARG A 61 -19.84 6.21 6.45
CA ARG A 61 -19.34 6.07 5.06
C ARG A 61 -19.90 7.10 4.09
N ASN A 62 -21.17 7.48 4.22
CA ASN A 62 -21.86 8.42 3.33
C ASN A 62 -21.71 9.91 3.75
N GLY A 63 -21.16 10.16 4.94
CA GLY A 63 -20.74 11.48 5.41
C GLY A 63 -21.77 12.20 6.29
N PRO A 64 -21.33 13.03 7.26
CA PRO A 64 -19.95 13.39 7.59
C PRO A 64 -19.15 12.21 8.16
N ARG A 65 -17.86 12.10 7.80
CA ARG A 65 -17.02 10.93 8.14
C ARG A 65 -16.93 10.67 9.65
N LEU A 66 -16.88 11.74 10.44
CA LEU A 66 -16.97 11.70 11.90
C LEU A 66 -18.10 12.63 12.32
N ARG A 67 -18.92 12.17 13.26
CA ARG A 67 -19.98 12.93 13.91
C ARG A 67 -19.81 12.80 15.42
N LEU A 68 -19.76 13.94 16.11
CA LEU A 68 -19.87 13.99 17.57
C LEU A 68 -21.34 14.24 17.93
N MET A 69 -21.87 13.39 18.79
CA MET A 69 -23.15 13.59 19.45
C MET A 69 -22.82 13.90 20.91
N ARG A 70 -22.90 15.19 21.27
CA ARG A 70 -22.79 15.60 22.66
C ARG A 70 -24.11 15.33 23.35
N ASN A 71 -24.09 14.62 24.47
CA ASN A 71 -25.27 14.47 25.28
C ASN A 71 -25.44 15.74 26.12
N ASP A 72 -26.66 16.26 26.19
CA ASP A 72 -27.01 17.43 27.00
C ASP A 72 -28.37 17.17 27.70
N ALA A 73 -28.72 15.91 27.91
CA ALA A 73 -29.95 15.51 28.58
C ALA A 73 -29.96 15.95 30.06
N GLN A 74 -31.14 15.96 30.69
CA GLN A 74 -31.30 16.53 32.04
C GLN A 74 -30.32 15.96 33.09
N LYS A 75 -29.63 16.88 33.79
CA LYS A 75 -28.52 16.61 34.72
C LYS A 75 -28.96 16.40 36.18
N GLU A 76 -30.15 15.86 36.41
CA GLU A 76 -30.67 15.70 37.78
C GLU A 76 -30.06 14.51 38.53
N ASN A 77 -29.48 13.57 37.79
CA ASN A 77 -28.81 12.39 38.33
C ASN A 77 -27.32 12.64 38.53
N SER A 78 -26.68 11.78 39.31
CA SER A 78 -25.25 11.84 39.59
C SER A 78 -24.48 10.78 38.79
N PHE A 79 -23.16 10.82 38.81
CA PHE A 79 -22.33 9.79 38.17
C PHE A 79 -21.06 9.46 38.94
N ILE A 80 -20.42 8.34 38.60
CA ILE A 80 -19.00 8.10 38.89
C ILE A 80 -18.31 7.56 37.63
N SER A 81 -17.09 8.04 37.36
CA SER A 81 -16.25 7.50 36.30
C SER A 81 -14.93 6.96 36.86
N ILE A 82 -14.55 5.74 36.49
CA ILE A 82 -13.40 5.02 37.05
C ILE A 82 -12.42 4.64 35.94
N LEU A 83 -11.15 5.02 36.10
CA LEU A 83 -10.04 4.55 35.28
C LEU A 83 -9.18 3.57 36.08
N LEU A 84 -9.15 2.33 35.62
CA LEU A 84 -8.37 1.26 36.26
C LEU A 84 -6.95 1.18 35.67
N LYS A 85 -5.99 0.79 36.50
CA LYS A 85 -4.62 0.47 36.08
C LYS A 85 -4.18 -0.85 36.70
N GLY A 86 -3.88 -1.84 35.85
CA GLY A 86 -3.32 -3.11 36.31
C GLY A 86 -1.84 -2.97 36.65
N ASN A 87 -1.32 -3.91 37.46
CA ASN A 87 0.08 -3.91 37.89
C ASN A 87 1.08 -4.23 36.76
N GLY A 88 0.62 -4.79 35.64
CA GLY A 88 1.46 -5.18 34.51
C GLY A 88 2.20 -6.51 34.68
N THR A 89 1.94 -7.24 35.77
CA THR A 89 2.54 -8.55 36.08
C THR A 89 1.49 -9.66 36.04
N THR A 90 0.46 -9.57 36.89
CA THR A 90 -0.66 -10.53 36.92
C THR A 90 -1.86 -10.04 36.11
N VAL A 91 -2.00 -8.72 35.95
CA VAL A 91 -3.03 -8.08 35.13
C VAL A 91 -2.37 -7.12 34.15
N ASN A 92 -2.89 -7.06 32.91
CA ASN A 92 -2.38 -6.13 31.90
C ASN A 92 -2.48 -4.67 32.37
N LYS A 93 -1.57 -3.79 31.92
CA LYS A 93 -1.47 -2.39 32.39
C LYS A 93 -2.76 -1.57 32.19
N ASP A 94 -3.57 -1.97 31.22
CA ASP A 94 -4.84 -1.34 30.90
C ASP A 94 -6.03 -1.95 31.66
N ALA A 95 -5.79 -2.89 32.58
CA ALA A 95 -6.80 -3.56 33.40
C ALA A 95 -7.94 -4.24 32.63
N VAL A 96 -7.72 -4.56 31.35
CA VAL A 96 -8.74 -5.18 30.48
C VAL A 96 -9.19 -6.51 31.09
N GLY A 97 -10.50 -6.73 31.15
CA GLY A 97 -11.15 -7.89 31.76
C GLY A 97 -11.62 -7.67 33.21
N THR A 98 -11.21 -6.57 33.86
CA THR A 98 -11.61 -6.27 35.24
C THR A 98 -13.10 -5.97 35.32
N ARG A 99 -13.78 -6.54 36.33
CA ARG A 99 -15.20 -6.28 36.62
C ARG A 99 -15.33 -5.35 37.81
N VAL A 100 -16.08 -4.28 37.64
CA VAL A 100 -16.39 -3.29 38.67
C VAL A 100 -17.86 -3.40 39.00
N GLU A 101 -18.14 -3.50 40.30
CA GLU A 101 -19.48 -3.57 40.85
C GLU A 101 -19.68 -2.36 41.77
N ILE A 102 -20.75 -1.61 41.55
CA ILE A 102 -21.21 -0.56 42.47
C ILE A 102 -22.35 -1.15 43.30
N LEU A 103 -22.21 -1.09 44.62
CA LEU A 103 -23.23 -1.53 45.58
C LEU A 103 -23.83 -0.28 46.26
N GLY A 104 -25.15 -0.18 46.29
CA GLY A 104 -25.88 0.85 47.04
C GLY A 104 -25.93 0.57 48.56
N GLU A 105 -26.41 1.54 49.34
CA GLU A 105 -26.37 1.54 50.83
C GLU A 105 -26.91 0.27 51.51
N ASP A 106 -27.86 -0.45 50.89
CA ASP A 106 -28.55 -1.59 51.54
C ASP A 106 -28.20 -2.99 51.00
N ASN A 107 -27.22 -3.12 50.08
CA ASN A 107 -26.98 -4.37 49.33
C ASN A 107 -28.25 -4.94 48.64
N SER A 108 -29.28 -4.11 48.44
CA SER A 108 -30.48 -4.47 47.68
C SER A 108 -30.17 -4.45 46.17
N ASP A 109 -30.82 -5.33 45.40
CA ASP A 109 -30.67 -5.38 43.94
C ASP A 109 -31.03 -4.05 43.25
N SER A 110 -31.79 -3.18 43.93
CA SER A 110 -32.09 -1.81 43.49
C SER A 110 -30.86 -0.90 43.64
N GLY A 111 -29.99 -0.90 42.63
CA GLY A 111 -28.81 -0.04 42.57
C GLY A 111 -27.50 -0.78 42.33
N HIS A 112 -27.51 -2.12 42.32
CA HIS A 112 -26.36 -2.91 41.93
C HIS A 112 -26.10 -2.77 40.43
N GLN A 113 -24.97 -2.17 40.08
CA GLN A 113 -24.54 -2.04 38.69
C GLN A 113 -23.20 -2.73 38.51
N ILE A 114 -23.07 -3.44 37.40
CA ILE A 114 -21.86 -4.17 37.06
C ILE A 114 -21.40 -3.75 35.68
N GLN A 115 -20.13 -3.40 35.56
CA GLN A 115 -19.47 -3.19 34.27
C GLN A 115 -18.14 -3.92 34.20
N THR A 116 -17.74 -4.28 32.99
CA THR A 116 -16.47 -4.94 32.72
C THR A 116 -15.66 -4.07 31.76
N LEU A 117 -14.41 -3.82 32.08
CA LEU A 117 -13.49 -3.10 31.21
C LEU A 117 -13.12 -3.98 30.01
N ARG A 118 -13.40 -3.51 28.80
CA ARG A 118 -13.15 -4.23 27.55
C ARG A 118 -12.10 -3.53 26.70
N ALA A 119 -11.41 -4.29 25.85
CA ALA A 119 -10.62 -3.77 24.74
C ALA A 119 -11.29 -4.21 23.43
N GLY A 120 -11.72 -3.24 22.62
CA GLY A 120 -12.63 -3.47 21.49
C GLY A 120 -14.09 -3.53 21.96
N GLN A 121 -14.80 -2.42 21.78
CA GLN A 121 -16.23 -2.30 22.04
C GLN A 121 -16.86 -1.51 20.89
N GLY A 122 -17.87 -2.09 20.25
CA GLY A 122 -18.41 -1.60 18.99
C GLY A 122 -17.71 -2.19 17.77
N PHE A 123 -18.36 -2.10 16.62
CA PHE A 123 -17.78 -2.53 15.34
C PHE A 123 -16.78 -1.46 14.85
N LEU A 124 -15.55 -1.86 14.53
CA LEU A 124 -14.47 -0.97 14.04
C LEU A 124 -14.12 0.22 14.96
N SER A 125 -14.43 0.11 16.25
CA SER A 125 -14.25 1.18 17.24
C SER A 125 -13.74 0.68 18.59
N GLN A 126 -13.34 1.63 19.43
CA GLN A 126 -13.05 1.38 20.84
C GLN A 126 -13.50 2.57 21.68
N SER A 127 -14.51 2.34 22.51
CA SER A 127 -14.93 3.29 23.55
C SER A 127 -13.83 3.56 24.57
N SER A 128 -14.04 4.63 25.35
CA SER A 128 -13.18 5.02 26.45
C SER A 128 -12.94 3.89 27.45
N LYS A 129 -11.76 3.88 28.08
CA LYS A 129 -11.43 2.96 29.20
C LYS A 129 -12.02 3.42 30.54
N TRP A 130 -12.61 4.61 30.57
CA TRP A 130 -13.33 5.10 31.73
C TRP A 130 -14.63 4.30 31.87
N ILE A 131 -14.74 3.57 32.97
CA ILE A 131 -15.95 2.83 33.33
C ILE A 131 -16.90 3.83 33.99
N HIS A 132 -18.07 4.01 33.42
CA HIS A 132 -18.99 5.07 33.82
C HIS A 132 -20.26 4.48 34.40
N PHE A 133 -20.67 4.94 35.59
CA PHE A 133 -21.92 4.55 36.22
C PHE A 133 -22.78 5.79 36.44
N GLY A 134 -24.00 5.78 35.91
CA GLY A 134 -25.04 6.73 36.27
C GLY A 134 -25.66 6.33 37.61
N LEU A 135 -25.94 7.31 38.46
CA LEU A 135 -26.42 7.12 39.83
C LEU A 135 -27.68 7.93 40.07
N ASN A 136 -28.58 7.42 40.91
CA ASN A 136 -29.75 8.19 41.33
C ASN A 136 -29.32 9.39 42.20
N LYS A 137 -30.11 10.47 42.13
CA LYS A 137 -29.87 11.77 42.80
C LYS A 137 -29.51 11.70 44.29
N ASN A 138 -29.97 10.68 45.01
CA ASN A 138 -29.86 10.57 46.47
C ASN A 138 -28.91 9.47 46.96
N LEU A 139 -28.07 8.90 46.07
CA LEU A 139 -27.09 7.87 46.47
C LEU A 139 -25.91 8.52 47.20
N ASN A 140 -25.89 8.38 48.52
CA ASN A 140 -24.73 8.70 49.37
C ASN A 140 -23.99 7.40 49.73
N ASN A 141 -22.71 7.47 50.11
CA ASN A 141 -21.89 6.33 50.55
C ASN A 141 -21.77 5.15 49.55
N ILE A 142 -21.00 5.36 48.49
CA ILE A 142 -20.82 4.36 47.44
C ILE A 142 -19.65 3.43 47.76
N SER A 143 -19.91 2.12 47.74
CA SER A 143 -18.85 1.11 47.80
C SER A 143 -18.63 0.49 46.43
N ILE A 144 -17.36 0.34 46.06
CA ILE A 144 -16.96 -0.26 44.80
C ILE A 144 -16.23 -1.56 45.09
N LYS A 145 -16.72 -2.66 44.52
CA LYS A 145 -16.01 -3.94 44.50
C LYS A 145 -15.37 -4.15 43.13
N ILE A 146 -14.07 -4.38 43.12
CA ILE A 146 -13.28 -4.61 41.91
C ILE A 146 -12.82 -6.06 41.92
N ASN A 147 -13.23 -6.83 40.91
CA ASN A 147 -12.77 -8.19 40.68
C ASN A 147 -11.78 -8.18 39.52
N TRP A 148 -10.51 -8.39 39.83
CA TRP A 148 -9.42 -8.38 38.86
C TRP A 148 -9.32 -9.71 38.09
N PRO A 149 -8.76 -9.73 36.87
CA PRO A 149 -8.59 -10.96 36.08
C PRO A 149 -7.76 -12.05 36.75
N ASP A 150 -6.88 -11.70 37.70
CA ASP A 150 -6.08 -12.64 38.49
C ASP A 150 -6.84 -13.21 39.70
N LYS A 151 -8.15 -12.97 39.79
CA LYS A 151 -9.06 -13.37 40.87
C LYS A 151 -8.88 -12.60 42.18
N SER A 152 -7.95 -11.65 42.26
CA SER A 152 -7.89 -10.74 43.41
C SER A 152 -9.14 -9.85 43.44
N VAL A 153 -9.57 -9.50 44.64
CA VAL A 153 -10.74 -8.65 44.89
C VAL A 153 -10.33 -7.49 45.78
N GLU A 154 -10.72 -6.28 45.40
CA GLU A 154 -10.49 -5.06 46.17
C GLU A 154 -11.80 -4.33 46.41
N ASN A 155 -11.99 -3.87 47.64
CA ASN A 155 -13.11 -3.01 48.01
C ASN A 155 -12.60 -1.59 48.21
N ILE A 156 -13.26 -0.64 47.60
CA ILE A 156 -12.88 0.77 47.61
C ILE A 156 -14.01 1.57 48.26
N THR A 157 -13.64 2.40 49.23
CA THR A 157 -14.52 3.27 50.00
C THR A 157 -14.12 4.75 49.80
N GLY A 158 -14.90 5.68 50.36
CA GLY A 158 -14.62 7.12 50.23
C GLY A 158 -14.89 7.64 48.82
N ILE A 159 -15.87 7.06 48.14
CA ILE A 159 -16.28 7.44 46.80
C ILE A 159 -17.45 8.41 46.91
N GLU A 160 -17.25 9.60 46.36
CA GLU A 160 -18.25 10.65 46.29
C GLU A 160 -18.88 10.65 44.89
N PRO A 161 -20.20 10.88 44.79
CA PRO A 161 -20.85 11.12 43.51
C PRO A 161 -20.23 12.31 42.75
N ASN A 162 -20.48 12.35 41.44
CA ASN A 162 -20.04 13.40 40.50
C ASN A 162 -18.53 13.58 40.41
N ASN A 163 -17.78 12.50 40.60
CA ASN A 163 -16.33 12.49 40.59
C ASN A 163 -15.73 11.44 39.64
N ARG A 164 -14.45 11.64 39.32
CA ARG A 164 -13.65 10.75 38.47
C ARG A 164 -12.50 10.20 39.28
N TYR A 165 -12.29 8.89 39.23
CA TYR A 165 -11.28 8.22 40.04
C TYR A 165 -10.29 7.41 39.20
N VAL A 166 -9.03 7.42 39.62
CA VAL A 166 -8.03 6.45 39.17
C VAL A 166 -7.78 5.46 40.29
N ILE A 167 -7.93 4.18 39.99
CA ILE A 167 -7.70 3.07 40.93
C ILE A 167 -6.63 2.15 40.34
N LYS A 168 -5.62 1.83 41.15
CA LYS A 168 -4.49 0.98 40.75
C LYS A 168 -4.60 -0.34 41.49
N GLN A 169 -4.45 -1.45 40.79
CA GLN A 169 -4.40 -2.77 41.40
C GLN A 169 -3.30 -2.84 42.47
N GLY A 170 -3.61 -3.44 43.62
CA GLY A 170 -2.76 -3.56 44.80
C GLY A 170 -2.75 -2.31 45.68
N ILE A 171 -3.46 -1.25 45.29
CA ILE A 171 -3.56 0.02 46.02
C ILE A 171 -5.05 0.36 46.15
N PRO A 172 -5.73 -0.13 47.20
CA PRO A 172 -7.19 -0.06 47.36
C PRO A 172 -7.66 1.35 47.79
N THR A 173 -7.20 2.38 47.08
CA THR A 173 -7.54 3.78 47.30
C THR A 173 -7.93 4.41 45.96
N ALA A 174 -9.02 5.15 45.95
CA ALA A 174 -9.43 5.92 44.78
C ALA A 174 -8.80 7.31 44.81
N LYS A 175 -8.00 7.63 43.78
CA LYS A 175 -7.46 8.98 43.61
C LYS A 175 -8.41 9.79 42.73
N SER A 176 -9.04 10.81 43.29
CA SER A 176 -9.86 11.75 42.51
C SER A 176 -8.99 12.48 41.48
N ILE A 177 -9.55 12.67 40.29
CA ILE A 177 -8.96 13.40 39.18
C ILE A 177 -9.87 14.57 38.87
N SER A 178 -9.29 15.77 38.83
CA SER A 178 -9.99 16.99 38.48
C SER A 178 -10.60 16.91 37.08
N LYS A 179 -11.77 17.51 36.89
CA LYS A 179 -12.33 17.76 35.56
C LYS A 179 -11.31 18.51 34.68
N ARG A 180 -11.39 18.31 33.37
CA ARG A 180 -10.65 19.12 32.41
C ARG A 180 -11.03 20.60 32.63
N SER A 181 -10.05 21.47 32.80
CA SER A 181 -10.26 22.89 33.12
C SER A 181 -10.78 23.72 31.93
N GLU A 182 -10.74 23.18 30.72
CA GLU A 182 -11.21 23.85 29.51
C GLU A 182 -12.69 23.56 29.29
N ASN A 183 -13.55 24.57 29.47
CA ASN A 183 -14.90 24.53 28.94
C ASN A 183 -14.82 24.68 27.41
N LEU A 184 -15.04 23.58 26.69
CA LEU A 184 -15.14 23.58 25.24
C LEU A 184 -16.54 24.04 24.85
N GLU A 185 -16.70 25.32 24.53
CA GLU A 185 -17.91 25.80 23.86
C GLU A 185 -17.94 25.28 22.42
N LEU A 186 -18.75 24.23 22.20
CA LEU A 186 -19.01 23.70 20.88
C LEU A 186 -20.19 24.45 20.27
N ASN A 187 -19.91 25.31 19.29
CA ASN A 187 -20.97 25.89 18.48
C ASN A 187 -21.50 24.81 17.52
N PHE A 188 -22.81 24.53 17.57
CA PHE A 188 -23.44 23.67 16.58
C PHE A 188 -23.21 24.28 15.19
N THR A 189 -22.54 23.52 14.33
CA THR A 189 -22.46 23.84 12.90
C THR A 189 -23.32 22.83 12.14
N PRO A 190 -24.22 23.26 11.26
CA PRO A 190 -24.87 22.36 10.32
C PRO A 190 -23.82 21.49 9.64
N ALA A 191 -24.11 20.20 9.42
CA ALA A 191 -23.19 19.32 8.72
C ALA A 191 -22.84 19.94 7.36
N LEU A 192 -21.60 20.44 7.22
CA LEU A 192 -21.10 20.97 5.97
C LEU A 192 -20.94 19.80 5.00
N LYS A 193 -22.02 19.44 4.29
CA LYS A 193 -21.90 18.67 3.06
C LYS A 193 -21.20 19.57 2.06
N LYS A 194 -19.87 19.50 2.01
CA LYS A 194 -19.12 20.11 0.91
C LYS A 194 -19.70 19.56 -0.37
N ALA A 195 -20.11 20.44 -1.28
CA ALA A 195 -20.52 20.03 -2.60
C ALA A 195 -19.38 19.20 -3.21
N PRO A 196 -19.68 18.07 -3.88
CA PRO A 196 -18.65 17.30 -4.58
C PRO A 196 -17.85 18.23 -5.49
N THR A 197 -16.52 18.18 -5.38
CA THR A 197 -15.64 18.88 -6.31
C THR A 197 -15.44 18.00 -7.54
N GLN A 198 -15.44 18.62 -8.72
CA GLN A 198 -15.07 17.91 -9.96
C GLN A 198 -13.57 17.69 -10.09
N THR A 199 -12.79 18.21 -9.13
CA THR A 199 -11.34 18.14 -9.11
C THR A 199 -10.83 17.46 -7.84
N ALA A 200 -9.76 16.67 -7.97
CA ALA A 200 -9.03 16.12 -6.84
C ALA A 200 -7.53 16.01 -7.15
N ARG A 201 -6.69 16.48 -6.22
CA ARG A 201 -5.24 16.31 -6.25
C ARG A 201 -4.85 15.17 -5.32
N ILE A 202 -4.22 14.12 -5.85
CA ILE A 202 -3.87 12.89 -5.13
C ILE A 202 -2.35 12.72 -5.17
N PRO A 203 -1.61 13.31 -4.23
CA PRO A 203 -0.18 13.06 -4.11
C PRO A 203 0.06 11.62 -3.64
N ALA A 204 0.89 10.87 -4.36
CA ALA A 204 1.14 9.45 -4.10
C ALA A 204 2.04 9.27 -2.87
N ILE A 205 1.63 8.38 -1.95
CA ILE A 205 2.48 7.99 -0.81
C ILE A 205 3.53 6.99 -1.30
N THR A 206 3.06 5.89 -1.88
CA THR A 206 3.89 4.86 -2.49
C THR A 206 4.03 5.18 -3.98
N LEU A 207 5.26 5.34 -4.45
CA LEU A 207 5.53 5.73 -5.84
C LEU A 207 5.50 4.50 -6.74
N PHE A 208 4.39 4.28 -7.46
CA PHE A 208 4.25 3.16 -8.39
C PHE A 208 4.80 3.46 -9.78
N LYS A 209 5.28 2.44 -10.48
CA LYS A 209 5.80 2.59 -11.84
C LYS A 209 4.67 3.04 -12.78
N GLY A 210 4.87 4.15 -13.48
CA GLY A 210 3.98 4.62 -14.52
C GLY A 210 4.12 3.84 -15.83
N PRO A 211 3.15 3.93 -16.75
CA PRO A 211 3.27 3.31 -18.06
C PRO A 211 4.39 3.97 -18.86
N LYS A 212 5.14 3.18 -19.64
CA LYS A 212 6.04 3.72 -20.66
C LYS A 212 5.26 3.96 -21.94
N ILE A 213 5.11 5.22 -22.34
CA ILE A 213 4.49 5.57 -23.63
C ILE A 213 5.59 5.71 -24.67
N ASN A 214 5.68 4.74 -25.59
CA ASN A 214 6.63 4.81 -26.69
C ASN A 214 5.98 5.49 -27.90
N LEU A 215 6.23 6.79 -28.03
CA LEU A 215 5.67 7.59 -29.11
C LEU A 215 6.37 7.37 -30.46
N LYS A 216 7.56 6.73 -30.49
CA LYS A 216 8.28 6.41 -31.74
C LYS A 216 7.48 5.46 -32.64
N LYS A 217 6.67 4.56 -32.06
CA LYS A 217 5.77 3.68 -32.82
C LYS A 217 4.57 4.43 -33.44
N SER A 218 4.26 5.63 -32.96
CA SER A 218 3.18 6.49 -33.45
C SER A 218 3.67 7.61 -34.37
N GLY A 219 4.94 7.56 -34.82
CA GLY A 219 5.55 8.59 -35.66
C GLY A 219 5.99 9.86 -34.91
N VAL A 220 5.81 9.94 -33.58
CA VAL A 220 6.18 11.10 -32.77
C VAL A 220 7.44 10.77 -31.95
N LYS A 221 8.58 11.39 -32.26
CA LYS A 221 9.80 11.23 -31.45
C LYS A 221 9.67 12.05 -30.17
N VAL A 222 9.47 11.38 -29.04
CA VAL A 222 9.53 11.96 -27.70
C VAL A 222 10.81 11.49 -27.03
N GLY A 223 11.55 12.43 -26.45
CA GLY A 223 12.99 12.33 -26.18
C GLY A 223 13.35 11.54 -24.92
N ASN A 224 12.38 10.90 -24.27
CA ASN A 224 12.51 10.50 -22.87
C ASN A 224 13.00 9.05 -22.64
N ASP A 225 13.90 8.57 -23.49
CA ASP A 225 14.69 7.37 -23.16
C ASP A 225 15.87 7.72 -22.23
N ASP A 226 16.15 9.00 -21.95
CA ASP A 226 17.30 9.44 -21.14
C ASP A 226 17.03 9.60 -19.63
N GLY A 227 15.76 9.57 -19.20
CA GLY A 227 15.36 9.59 -17.79
C GLY A 227 15.60 10.93 -17.07
N ARG A 228 15.64 12.06 -17.78
CA ARG A 228 15.96 13.38 -17.19
C ARG A 228 14.75 14.29 -16.94
N LYS A 229 13.59 14.01 -17.54
CA LYS A 229 12.40 14.87 -17.49
C LYS A 229 11.22 14.22 -16.77
N HIS A 230 10.41 15.03 -16.10
CA HIS A 230 9.09 14.63 -15.66
C HIS A 230 8.18 14.39 -16.88
N GLN A 231 7.26 13.44 -16.79
CA GLN A 231 6.20 13.25 -17.79
C GLN A 231 4.85 13.61 -17.21
N LEU A 232 4.07 14.40 -17.94
CA LEU A 232 2.67 14.66 -17.63
C LEU A 232 1.80 13.96 -18.68
N ILE A 233 1.18 12.85 -18.27
CA ILE A 233 0.18 12.18 -19.11
C ILE A 233 -1.17 12.84 -18.83
N ASN A 234 -1.76 13.48 -19.85
CA ASN A 234 -3.07 14.11 -19.76
C ASN A 234 -4.11 13.31 -20.55
N LEU A 235 -5.25 13.00 -19.95
CA LEU A 235 -6.37 12.33 -20.61
C LEU A 235 -7.41 13.37 -21.04
N TRP A 236 -7.77 13.36 -22.32
CA TRP A 236 -8.73 14.34 -22.86
C TRP A 236 -9.67 13.72 -23.89
N ALA A 237 -10.82 14.36 -24.11
CA ALA A 237 -11.78 13.97 -25.15
C ALA A 237 -12.31 15.20 -25.89
N THR A 238 -12.71 15.04 -27.16
CA THR A 238 -13.19 16.16 -27.98
C THR A 238 -14.51 16.76 -27.51
N TRP A 239 -15.31 15.99 -26.78
CA TRP A 239 -16.59 16.42 -26.19
C TRP A 239 -16.44 16.99 -24.78
N CYS A 240 -15.24 16.99 -24.20
CA CYS A 240 -14.98 17.43 -22.84
C CYS A 240 -14.57 18.91 -22.80
N GLY A 241 -15.50 19.81 -22.46
CA GLY A 241 -15.24 21.26 -22.33
C GLY A 241 -14.05 21.59 -21.41
N PRO A 242 -14.01 21.09 -20.16
CA PRO A 242 -12.90 21.32 -19.23
C PRO A 242 -11.54 20.84 -19.77
N CYS A 243 -11.52 19.79 -20.58
CA CYS A 243 -10.29 19.30 -21.21
C CYS A 243 -9.74 20.31 -22.22
N LEU A 244 -10.62 20.93 -23.02
CA LEU A 244 -10.20 21.92 -24.02
C LEU A 244 -9.64 23.18 -23.37
N GLU A 245 -10.23 23.60 -22.25
CA GLU A 245 -9.73 24.72 -21.43
C GLU A 245 -8.36 24.37 -20.80
N GLU A 246 -8.22 23.21 -20.19
CA GLU A 246 -6.97 22.72 -19.60
C GLU A 246 -5.84 22.64 -20.66
N MET A 247 -6.14 22.08 -21.83
CA MET A 247 -5.18 21.99 -22.94
C MET A 247 -4.77 23.37 -23.47
N ALA A 248 -5.69 24.34 -23.50
CA ALA A 248 -5.36 25.73 -23.86
C ALA A 248 -4.40 26.35 -22.83
N GLN A 249 -4.63 26.12 -21.53
CA GLN A 249 -3.72 26.57 -20.48
C GLN A 249 -2.33 25.95 -20.63
N PHE A 250 -2.24 24.65 -20.91
CA PHE A 250 -0.96 23.99 -21.16
C PHE A 250 -0.22 24.58 -22.38
N ARG A 251 -0.93 24.85 -23.48
CA ARG A 251 -0.36 25.53 -24.66
C ARG A 251 0.23 26.88 -24.25
N ASP A 252 -0.54 27.69 -23.54
CA ASP A 252 -0.17 29.06 -23.20
C ASP A 252 1.03 29.12 -22.23
N HIS A 253 1.20 28.08 -21.41
CA HIS A 253 2.31 27.94 -20.46
C HIS A 253 3.40 26.96 -20.91
N LYS A 254 3.52 26.71 -22.22
CA LYS A 254 4.52 25.77 -22.78
C LYS A 254 5.93 26.04 -22.25
N LYS A 255 6.35 27.30 -22.25
CA LYS A 255 7.68 27.71 -21.80
C LYS A 255 7.94 27.32 -20.35
N ALA A 256 6.97 27.54 -19.46
CA ALA A 256 7.09 27.18 -18.04
C ALA A 256 7.22 25.67 -17.83
N LEU A 257 6.46 24.86 -18.59
CA LEU A 257 6.59 23.39 -18.57
C LEU A 257 7.97 22.93 -19.05
N GLU A 258 8.48 23.52 -20.15
CA GLU A 258 9.79 23.17 -20.71
C GLU A 258 10.94 23.56 -19.78
N GLU A 259 10.90 24.75 -19.18
CA GLU A 259 11.90 25.25 -18.22
C GLU A 259 11.95 24.41 -16.94
N ASN A 260 10.82 23.82 -16.53
CA ASN A 260 10.73 22.92 -15.38
C ASN A 260 10.89 21.44 -15.76
N ALA A 261 11.43 21.15 -16.96
CA ALA A 261 11.71 19.80 -17.44
C ALA A 261 10.48 18.86 -17.40
N ILE A 262 9.29 19.38 -17.71
CA ILE A 262 8.04 18.62 -17.82
C ILE A 262 7.72 18.39 -19.29
N GLU A 263 7.57 17.13 -19.67
CA GLU A 263 7.15 16.72 -21.00
C GLU A 263 5.70 16.23 -20.98
N LEU A 264 4.83 16.93 -21.71
CA LEU A 264 3.41 16.64 -21.75
C LEU A 264 3.05 15.71 -22.91
N ILE A 265 2.25 14.68 -22.62
CA ILE A 265 1.65 13.78 -23.61
C ILE A 265 0.13 13.77 -23.42
N ALA A 266 -0.62 14.24 -24.43
CA ALA A 266 -2.08 14.30 -24.38
C ALA A 266 -2.71 13.07 -25.05
N LEU A 267 -3.26 12.18 -24.24
CA LEU A 267 -3.94 10.97 -24.67
C LEU A 267 -5.42 11.24 -24.93
N ASN A 268 -5.82 11.12 -26.19
CA ASN A 268 -7.21 11.26 -26.58
C ASN A 268 -7.98 9.96 -26.29
N VAL A 269 -9.10 10.05 -25.57
CA VAL A 269 -9.92 8.88 -25.19
C VAL A 269 -11.20 8.75 -26.03
N ASP A 270 -11.36 9.53 -27.11
CA ASP A 270 -12.52 9.38 -28.00
C ASP A 270 -12.55 7.97 -28.61
N GLY A 271 -13.73 7.35 -28.61
CA GLY A 271 -13.92 6.00 -29.14
C GLY A 271 -13.54 4.86 -28.19
N LEU A 272 -13.15 5.16 -26.94
CA LEU A 272 -13.00 4.15 -25.90
C LEU A 272 -14.27 4.05 -25.03
N GLY A 273 -14.79 2.83 -24.87
CA GLY A 273 -15.98 2.54 -24.06
C GLY A 273 -17.32 2.95 -24.70
N GLN A 274 -18.40 2.89 -23.92
CA GLN A 274 -19.78 3.21 -24.37
C GLN A 274 -20.11 4.72 -24.37
N LEU A 275 -19.11 5.60 -24.32
CA LEU A 275 -19.33 7.05 -24.23
C LEU A 275 -19.44 7.70 -25.62
N ASN A 276 -20.69 7.75 -26.09
CA ASN A 276 -21.30 8.70 -27.04
C ASN A 276 -20.76 8.88 -28.48
N SER A 277 -21.74 8.98 -29.39
CA SER A 277 -21.68 9.18 -30.85
C SER A 277 -21.41 10.62 -31.32
N LYS A 278 -20.94 11.53 -30.43
CA LYS A 278 -20.75 12.98 -30.72
C LYS A 278 -19.28 13.43 -30.70
N SER A 279 -18.33 12.53 -31.01
CA SER A 279 -16.91 12.89 -31.08
C SER A 279 -16.61 13.75 -32.32
N LYS A 280 -15.77 14.78 -32.15
CA LYS A 280 -15.15 15.48 -33.29
C LYS A 280 -13.91 14.69 -33.71
N LYS A 281 -13.36 14.98 -34.90
CA LYS A 281 -12.04 14.44 -35.29
C LYS A 281 -10.97 15.03 -34.36
N PRO A 282 -10.25 14.23 -33.54
CA PRO A 282 -9.26 14.75 -32.59
C PRO A 282 -8.17 15.61 -33.25
N SER A 283 -7.72 15.22 -34.45
CA SER A 283 -6.74 15.97 -35.25
C SER A 283 -7.20 17.40 -35.60
N ALA A 284 -8.49 17.60 -35.86
CA ALA A 284 -9.05 18.92 -36.12
C ALA A 284 -9.07 19.78 -34.86
N VAL A 285 -9.40 19.20 -33.70
CA VAL A 285 -9.39 19.92 -32.41
C VAL A 285 -7.97 20.34 -32.04
N ILE A 286 -6.99 19.43 -32.15
CA ILE A 286 -5.56 19.72 -31.90
C ILE A 286 -5.05 20.85 -32.81
N LYS A 287 -5.37 20.79 -34.11
CA LYS A 287 -4.99 21.83 -35.08
C LYS A 287 -5.62 23.18 -34.72
N ASN A 288 -6.91 23.20 -34.38
CA ASN A 288 -7.62 24.44 -34.03
C ASN A 288 -7.11 25.05 -32.73
N LEU A 289 -6.79 24.23 -31.72
CA LEU A 289 -6.18 24.68 -30.47
C LEU A 289 -4.75 25.19 -30.66
N LYS A 290 -4.11 24.88 -31.80
CA LYS A 290 -2.66 25.05 -32.02
C LYS A 290 -1.86 24.39 -30.88
N PHE A 291 -2.31 23.19 -30.48
CA PHE A 291 -1.75 22.51 -29.32
C PHE A 291 -0.32 22.04 -29.63
N PRO A 292 0.70 22.45 -28.86
CA PRO A 292 2.10 22.31 -29.28
C PRO A 292 2.74 21.00 -28.80
N PHE A 293 2.01 20.16 -28.05
CA PHE A 293 2.52 18.92 -27.48
C PHE A 293 2.00 17.70 -28.26
N PRO A 294 2.71 16.55 -28.18
CA PRO A 294 2.22 15.28 -28.69
C PRO A 294 0.80 14.96 -28.22
N SER A 295 -0.09 14.67 -29.18
CA SER A 295 -1.38 14.06 -28.88
C SER A 295 -1.60 12.80 -29.70
N VAL A 296 -1.95 11.72 -29.01
CA VAL A 296 -2.13 10.38 -29.60
C VAL A 296 -3.39 9.71 -29.04
N PRO A 297 -4.03 8.79 -29.78
CA PRO A 297 -5.14 8.01 -29.24
C PRO A 297 -4.68 7.13 -28.07
N ALA A 298 -5.48 7.08 -27.00
CA ALA A 298 -5.38 6.09 -25.96
C ALA A 298 -5.88 4.72 -26.47
N ASN A 299 -5.51 3.65 -25.78
CA ASN A 299 -6.07 2.31 -26.00
C ASN A 299 -6.49 1.68 -24.67
N GLU A 300 -7.32 0.63 -24.73
CA GLU A 300 -7.85 -0.04 -23.54
C GLU A 300 -6.74 -0.58 -22.62
N ALA A 301 -5.66 -1.12 -23.19
CA ALA A 301 -4.54 -1.65 -22.40
C ALA A 301 -3.87 -0.56 -21.54
N LEU A 302 -3.62 0.62 -22.13
CA LEU A 302 -3.05 1.76 -21.42
C LEU A 302 -4.02 2.34 -20.39
N MET A 303 -5.31 2.45 -20.74
CA MET A 303 -6.34 2.91 -19.80
C MET A 303 -6.47 1.97 -18.60
N ASN A 304 -6.41 0.65 -18.82
CA ASN A 304 -6.41 -0.34 -17.75
C ASN A 304 -5.18 -0.20 -16.83
N ILE A 305 -4.01 0.15 -17.37
CA ILE A 305 -2.80 0.41 -16.56
C ILE A 305 -2.99 1.67 -15.70
N LEU A 306 -3.47 2.77 -16.29
CA LEU A 306 -3.70 4.02 -15.57
C LEU A 306 -4.79 3.86 -14.50
N GLN A 307 -5.87 3.15 -14.80
CA GLN A 307 -6.93 2.82 -13.83
C GLN A 307 -6.37 1.99 -12.67
N ARG A 308 -5.54 0.97 -12.96
CA ARG A 308 -4.90 0.18 -11.90
C ARG A 308 -3.97 1.01 -11.03
N ILE A 309 -3.16 1.89 -11.61
CA ILE A 309 -2.29 2.79 -10.83
C ILE A 309 -3.13 3.69 -9.92
N HIS A 310 -4.23 4.22 -10.43
CA HIS A 310 -5.18 5.02 -9.68
C HIS A 310 -5.79 4.24 -8.51
N ASP A 311 -6.38 3.07 -8.78
CA ASP A 311 -7.04 2.20 -7.79
C ASP A 311 -6.05 1.65 -6.73
N GLN A 312 -4.76 1.67 -7.02
CA GLN A 312 -3.72 1.32 -6.04
C GLN A 312 -3.35 2.49 -5.12
N ASN A 313 -3.55 3.73 -5.57
CA ASN A 313 -3.31 4.93 -4.77
C ASN A 313 -4.54 5.38 -3.98
N ILE A 314 -5.75 4.93 -4.36
CA ILE A 314 -6.99 5.28 -3.67
C ILE A 314 -7.83 4.04 -3.36
N GLY A 315 -8.52 4.04 -2.21
CA GLY A 315 -9.36 2.90 -1.81
C GLY A 315 -10.77 2.87 -2.41
N LEU A 316 -11.10 3.80 -3.31
CA LEU A 316 -12.41 3.90 -3.97
C LEU A 316 -12.22 3.78 -5.48
N ASN A 317 -12.53 2.60 -6.02
CA ASN A 317 -12.33 2.25 -7.42
C ASN A 317 -13.47 2.81 -8.26
N GLU A 318 -13.38 4.10 -8.57
CA GLU A 318 -14.22 4.78 -9.55
C GLU A 318 -13.48 4.89 -10.89
N PRO A 319 -14.18 4.82 -12.03
CA PRO A 319 -13.59 5.10 -13.33
C PRO A 319 -12.89 6.47 -13.33
N LEU A 320 -11.74 6.55 -14.00
CA LEU A 320 -11.02 7.82 -14.15
C LEU A 320 -11.93 8.86 -14.83
N PRO A 321 -12.18 10.03 -14.19
CA PRO A 321 -12.91 11.11 -14.84
C PRO A 321 -12.08 11.73 -15.97
N ILE A 322 -12.73 12.45 -16.86
CA ILE A 322 -12.06 13.15 -17.96
C ILE A 322 -12.31 14.67 -17.80
N PRO A 323 -11.27 15.51 -17.68
CA PRO A 323 -9.85 15.15 -17.77
C PRO A 323 -9.33 14.45 -16.51
N SER A 324 -8.23 13.72 -16.67
CA SER A 324 -7.37 13.27 -15.57
C SER A 324 -5.93 13.33 -16.03
N SER A 325 -5.01 13.65 -15.13
CA SER A 325 -3.59 13.78 -15.44
C SER A 325 -2.72 13.00 -14.45
N PHE A 326 -1.60 12.45 -14.91
CA PHE A 326 -0.63 11.72 -14.11
C PHE A 326 0.74 12.39 -14.25
N LEU A 327 1.26 12.93 -13.15
CA LEU A 327 2.63 13.42 -13.08
C LEU A 327 3.55 12.26 -12.73
N ILE A 328 4.48 11.95 -13.63
CA ILE A 328 5.46 10.89 -13.51
C ILE A 328 6.83 11.53 -13.38
N ASN A 329 7.61 11.09 -12.39
CA ASN A 329 8.96 11.59 -12.15
C ASN A 329 9.98 11.02 -13.16
N PRO A 330 11.21 11.55 -13.21
CA PRO A 330 12.23 11.08 -14.16
C PRO A 330 12.60 9.59 -14.00
N ASP A 331 12.46 9.04 -12.79
CA ASP A 331 12.60 7.60 -12.53
C ASP A 331 11.44 6.75 -13.11
N GLY A 332 10.42 7.37 -13.70
CA GLY A 332 9.25 6.74 -14.27
C GLY A 332 8.20 6.29 -13.24
N ASN A 333 8.15 6.92 -12.06
CA ASN A 333 7.15 6.64 -11.03
C ASN A 333 6.09 7.73 -10.97
N VAL A 334 4.83 7.35 -10.81
CA VAL A 334 3.71 8.26 -10.63
C VAL A 334 3.84 8.95 -9.26
N SER A 335 3.96 10.27 -9.30
CA SER A 335 4.14 11.15 -8.16
C SER A 335 2.82 11.75 -7.69
N VAL A 336 2.00 12.22 -8.62
CA VAL A 336 0.70 12.85 -8.32
C VAL A 336 -0.31 12.48 -9.41
N ILE A 337 -1.54 12.21 -8.98
CA ILE A 337 -2.69 11.98 -9.86
C ILE A 337 -3.65 13.16 -9.69
N TYR A 338 -4.09 13.73 -10.80
CA TYR A 338 -5.08 14.78 -10.84
C TYR A 338 -6.34 14.24 -11.49
N LYS A 339 -7.47 14.36 -10.79
CA LYS A 339 -8.80 14.17 -11.35
C LYS A 339 -9.37 15.54 -11.67
N GLY A 340 -9.88 15.75 -12.87
CA GLY A 340 -10.31 17.05 -13.36
C GLY A 340 -9.14 17.99 -13.68
N PRO A 341 -9.44 19.24 -14.07
CA PRO A 341 -8.44 20.23 -14.46
C PRO A 341 -7.43 20.55 -13.35
N VAL A 342 -6.18 20.79 -13.73
CA VAL A 342 -5.10 21.25 -12.83
C VAL A 342 -4.30 22.41 -13.44
N SER A 343 -3.89 23.38 -12.62
CA SER A 343 -3.07 24.50 -13.08
C SER A 343 -1.61 24.10 -13.29
N VAL A 344 -0.90 24.82 -14.16
CA VAL A 344 0.51 24.55 -14.47
C VAL A 344 1.41 24.83 -13.26
N GLU A 345 1.09 25.84 -12.46
CA GLU A 345 1.82 26.18 -11.23
C GLU A 345 1.79 25.01 -10.24
N GLN A 346 0.62 24.38 -10.06
CA GLN A 346 0.49 23.22 -9.19
C GLN A 346 1.28 22.01 -9.71
N ILE A 347 1.27 21.78 -11.03
CA ILE A 347 2.06 20.69 -11.64
C ILE A 347 3.55 20.93 -11.40
N ILE A 348 4.02 22.17 -11.56
CA ILE A 348 5.42 22.55 -11.33
C ILE A 348 5.79 22.34 -9.86
N GLU A 349 4.98 22.79 -8.91
CA GLU A 349 5.22 22.56 -7.48
C GLU A 349 5.34 21.06 -7.17
N ASP A 350 4.50 20.26 -7.81
CA ASP A 350 4.38 18.83 -7.57
C ASP A 350 5.52 17.98 -8.14
N THR A 351 6.38 18.55 -8.99
CA THR A 351 7.64 17.91 -9.41
C THR A 351 8.50 17.54 -8.20
N ASN A 352 8.44 18.36 -7.13
CA ASN A 352 9.14 18.16 -5.86
C ASN A 352 8.46 17.16 -4.92
N HIS A 353 7.35 16.53 -5.30
CA HIS A 353 6.67 15.56 -4.42
C HIS A 353 7.43 14.24 -4.31
N SER A 354 7.90 13.70 -5.44
CA SER A 354 8.55 12.39 -5.46
C SER A 354 9.89 12.32 -4.73
N SER A 355 10.57 13.46 -4.55
CA SER A 355 11.83 13.57 -3.81
C SER A 355 11.66 13.63 -2.29
N LYS A 356 10.45 13.91 -1.80
CA LYS A 356 10.15 13.93 -0.36
C LYS A 356 10.38 12.56 0.26
N VAL A 357 10.84 12.53 1.51
CA VAL A 357 10.89 11.29 2.30
C VAL A 357 9.48 10.76 2.58
N LEU A 358 9.36 9.47 2.88
CA LEU A 358 8.08 8.78 3.04
C LEU A 358 7.12 9.50 4.00
N ILE A 359 7.62 9.98 5.14
CA ILE A 359 6.78 10.66 6.14
C ILE A 359 6.20 11.98 5.63
N ASP A 360 6.93 12.72 4.80
CA ASP A 360 6.47 13.99 4.26
C ASP A 360 5.51 13.78 3.09
N ARG A 361 5.67 12.67 2.33
CA ARG A 361 4.64 12.25 1.37
C ARG A 361 3.33 11.91 2.07
N ILE A 362 3.37 11.20 3.21
CA ILE A 362 2.17 10.91 4.01
C ILE A 362 1.47 12.19 4.47
N LYS A 363 2.22 13.17 4.95
CA LYS A 363 1.65 14.47 5.35
C LYS A 363 1.00 15.17 4.17
N ALA A 364 1.67 15.21 3.02
CA ALA A 364 1.13 15.83 1.80
C ALA A 364 -0.14 15.15 1.29
N SER A 365 -0.29 13.84 1.51
CA SER A 365 -1.49 13.05 1.15
C SER A 365 -2.59 13.06 2.20
N SER A 366 -2.36 13.63 3.40
CA SER A 366 -3.37 13.67 4.45
C SER A 366 -4.36 14.80 4.22
N LEU A 367 -5.65 14.46 4.18
CA LEU A 367 -6.74 15.45 4.10
C LEU A 367 -7.04 16.14 5.46
N VAL A 368 -6.49 15.60 6.54
CA VAL A 368 -6.67 16.13 7.90
C VAL A 368 -5.34 16.63 8.45
N LYS A 369 -5.38 17.79 9.12
CA LYS A 369 -4.23 18.30 9.88
C LYS A 369 -3.94 17.35 11.03
N GLY A 370 -2.66 17.14 11.33
CA GLY A 370 -2.24 16.27 12.42
C GLY A 370 -0.74 16.33 12.65
N SER A 371 -0.27 15.62 13.68
CA SER A 371 1.14 15.46 14.00
C SER A 371 1.56 14.01 13.84
N THR A 372 2.84 13.80 13.56
CA THR A 372 3.42 12.45 13.42
C THR A 372 3.96 11.97 14.76
N ILE A 373 3.70 10.71 15.11
CA ILE A 373 4.27 10.08 16.30
C ILE A 373 5.74 9.75 16.04
N LYS A 374 6.65 10.45 16.73
CA LYS A 374 8.10 10.22 16.66
C LYS A 374 8.53 9.08 17.60
N HIS A 375 8.15 7.85 17.26
CA HIS A 375 8.54 6.66 18.03
C HIS A 375 9.24 5.63 17.12
N PRO A 376 10.39 5.05 17.51
CA PRO A 376 11.15 4.13 16.64
C PRO A 376 10.30 2.97 16.08
N LYS A 377 9.45 2.34 16.90
CA LYS A 377 8.53 1.28 16.44
C LYS A 377 7.48 1.78 15.44
N ALA A 378 7.01 3.02 15.57
CA ALA A 378 6.03 3.57 14.64
C ALA A 378 6.68 3.86 13.27
N ILE A 379 7.90 4.40 13.29
CA ILE A 379 8.71 4.65 12.10
C ILE A 379 9.07 3.32 11.41
N GLN A 380 9.51 2.31 12.17
CA GLN A 380 9.78 0.98 11.62
C GLN A 380 8.53 0.36 11.00
N ARG A 381 7.39 0.42 11.70
CA ARG A 381 6.12 -0.11 11.18
C ARG A 381 5.68 0.55 9.89
N LEU A 382 5.98 1.85 9.73
CA LEU A 382 5.75 2.58 8.50
C LEU A 382 6.64 2.07 7.36
N VAL A 383 7.94 1.88 7.60
CA VAL A 383 8.88 1.31 6.62
C VAL A 383 8.46 -0.11 6.21
N ASP A 384 8.10 -0.95 7.18
CA ASP A 384 7.61 -2.31 6.93
C ASP A 384 6.32 -2.31 6.10
N HIS A 385 5.45 -1.32 6.32
CA HIS A 385 4.23 -1.18 5.52
C HIS A 385 4.52 -0.85 4.06
N GLU A 386 5.42 0.11 3.83
CA GLU A 386 5.85 0.52 2.48
C GLU A 386 6.55 -0.64 1.75
N ALA A 387 7.40 -1.40 2.45
CA ALA A 387 8.03 -2.60 1.92
C ALA A 387 6.98 -3.66 1.53
N SER A 388 5.98 -3.88 2.40
CA SER A 388 4.88 -4.81 2.15
C SER A 388 4.03 -4.38 0.95
N LEU A 389 3.74 -3.08 0.80
CA LEU A 389 3.05 -2.54 -0.37
C LEU A 389 3.82 -2.87 -1.64
N HIS A 390 5.09 -2.46 -1.72
CA HIS A 390 5.93 -2.77 -2.88
C HIS A 390 6.01 -4.28 -3.17
N ALA A 391 6.15 -5.14 -2.15
CA ALA A 391 6.17 -6.60 -2.35
C ALA A 391 4.85 -7.15 -2.91
N ARG A 392 3.69 -6.63 -2.47
CA ARG A 392 2.38 -7.00 -3.02
C ARG A 392 2.24 -6.56 -4.46
N HIS A 393 2.65 -5.33 -4.80
CA HIS A 393 2.61 -4.87 -6.18
C HIS A 393 3.55 -5.65 -7.08
N ALA A 394 4.77 -5.96 -6.62
CA ALA A 394 5.72 -6.79 -7.35
C ALA A 394 5.10 -8.14 -7.72
N ARG A 395 4.35 -8.76 -6.80
CA ARG A 395 3.62 -10.00 -7.05
C ARG A 395 2.54 -9.84 -8.11
N ASN A 396 1.79 -8.73 -8.10
CA ASN A 396 0.77 -8.44 -9.10
C ASN A 396 1.37 -8.23 -10.51
N TRP A 397 2.51 -7.56 -10.61
CA TRP A 397 3.22 -7.40 -11.89
C TRP A 397 3.79 -8.73 -12.38
N TYR A 398 4.33 -9.53 -11.46
CA TYR A 398 4.83 -10.86 -11.76
C TYR A 398 3.73 -11.76 -12.33
N THR A 399 2.53 -11.79 -11.71
CA THR A 399 1.39 -12.57 -12.21
C THR A 399 0.84 -12.04 -13.53
N ALA A 400 0.97 -10.73 -13.78
CA ALA A 400 0.63 -10.11 -15.07
C ALA A 400 1.68 -10.37 -16.17
N GLY A 401 2.80 -11.02 -15.86
CA GLY A 401 3.88 -11.32 -16.81
C GLY A 401 4.86 -10.16 -17.06
N ASP A 402 4.74 -9.05 -16.34
CA ASP A 402 5.70 -7.93 -16.43
C ASP A 402 6.82 -8.11 -15.39
N MET A 403 7.89 -8.77 -15.83
CA MET A 403 9.06 -9.01 -15.00
C MET A 403 9.80 -7.72 -14.62
N ARG A 404 9.77 -6.69 -15.47
CA ARG A 404 10.47 -5.42 -15.17
C ARG A 404 9.75 -4.66 -14.06
N GLY A 405 8.42 -4.59 -14.12
CA GLY A 405 7.59 -4.03 -13.07
C GLY A 405 7.75 -4.79 -11.74
N ALA A 406 7.79 -6.12 -11.80
CA ALA A 406 8.03 -6.97 -10.64
C ALA A 406 9.40 -6.70 -9.99
N ILE A 407 10.47 -6.71 -10.80
CA ILE A 407 11.84 -6.43 -10.33
C ILE A 407 11.92 -5.05 -9.66
N HIS A 408 11.39 -4.02 -10.31
CA HIS A 408 11.43 -2.65 -9.80
C HIS A 408 10.83 -2.56 -8.38
N HIS A 409 9.67 -3.16 -8.17
CA HIS A 409 9.02 -3.13 -6.86
C HIS A 409 9.71 -4.03 -5.83
N TYR A 410 10.21 -5.21 -6.21
CA TYR A 410 10.99 -6.03 -5.28
C TYR A 410 12.33 -5.39 -4.90
N GLU A 411 13.00 -4.65 -5.79
CA GLU A 411 14.20 -3.86 -5.46
C GLU A 411 13.88 -2.77 -4.43
N LYS A 412 12.76 -2.05 -4.58
CA LYS A 412 12.31 -1.05 -3.60
C LYS A 412 11.98 -1.70 -2.25
N ALA A 413 11.24 -2.80 -2.26
CA ALA A 413 10.91 -3.55 -1.04
C ALA A 413 12.18 -4.08 -0.34
N SER A 414 13.15 -4.60 -1.09
CA SER A 414 14.41 -5.12 -0.56
C SER A 414 15.28 -4.01 0.05
N LYS A 415 15.28 -2.80 -0.53
CA LYS A 415 15.96 -1.63 0.07
C LYS A 415 15.34 -1.21 1.41
N LEU A 416 14.02 -1.30 1.54
CA LEU A 416 13.31 -0.95 2.77
C LEU A 416 13.44 -2.04 3.85
N GLN A 417 13.52 -3.31 3.44
CA GLN A 417 13.63 -4.46 4.34
C GLN A 417 14.72 -5.43 3.88
N PRO A 418 16.02 -5.07 4.01
CA PRO A 418 17.13 -5.84 3.48
C PRO A 418 17.33 -7.20 4.17
N SER A 419 16.85 -7.36 5.40
CA SER A 419 16.88 -8.61 6.16
C SER A 419 15.76 -9.59 5.78
N SER A 420 14.83 -9.21 4.89
CA SER A 420 13.73 -10.09 4.50
C SER A 420 14.19 -11.15 3.49
N ASN A 421 14.30 -12.39 3.98
CA ASN A 421 14.60 -13.56 3.15
C ASN A 421 13.50 -13.80 2.10
N GLU A 422 12.24 -13.54 2.43
CA GLU A 422 11.12 -13.69 1.49
C GLU A 422 11.26 -12.71 0.31
N ILE A 423 11.43 -11.42 0.58
CA ILE A 423 11.56 -10.37 -0.46
C ILE A 423 12.79 -10.65 -1.31
N SER A 424 13.93 -10.93 -0.68
CA SER A 424 15.19 -11.21 -1.37
C SER A 424 15.07 -12.44 -2.28
N SER A 425 14.43 -13.51 -1.80
CA SER A 425 14.24 -14.73 -2.60
C SER A 425 13.33 -14.52 -3.81
N LYS A 426 12.26 -13.72 -3.64
CA LYS A 426 11.36 -13.37 -4.74
C LYS A 426 12.03 -12.45 -5.75
N LEU A 427 12.84 -11.48 -5.30
CA LEU A 427 13.64 -10.61 -6.16
C LEU A 427 14.61 -11.42 -7.02
N ALA A 428 15.36 -12.35 -6.40
CA ALA A 428 16.28 -13.23 -7.12
C ALA A 428 15.56 -14.08 -8.16
N SER A 429 14.40 -14.64 -7.80
CA SER A 429 13.56 -15.40 -8.73
C SER A 429 13.13 -14.56 -9.95
N CYS A 430 12.76 -13.29 -9.73
CA CYS A 430 12.42 -12.39 -10.83
C CYS A 430 13.64 -12.10 -11.73
N TYR A 431 14.82 -11.90 -11.14
CA TYR A 431 16.06 -11.73 -11.93
C TYR A 431 16.36 -12.95 -12.80
N PHE A 432 16.27 -14.17 -12.25
CA PHE A 432 16.54 -15.39 -13.02
C PHE A 432 15.54 -15.61 -14.15
N ASN A 433 14.25 -15.38 -13.88
CA ASN A 433 13.20 -15.53 -14.88
C ASN A 433 13.35 -14.49 -16.00
N PHE A 434 13.66 -13.25 -15.63
CA PHE A 434 13.86 -12.19 -16.60
C PHE A 434 15.14 -12.39 -17.43
N ALA A 435 16.23 -12.84 -16.81
CA ALA A 435 17.45 -13.23 -17.51
C ALA A 435 17.18 -14.32 -18.55
N THR A 436 16.43 -15.35 -18.18
CA THR A 436 16.07 -16.46 -19.08
C THR A 436 15.17 -15.99 -20.22
N GLN A 437 14.25 -15.06 -19.97
CA GLN A 437 13.42 -14.44 -21.00
C GLN A 437 14.28 -13.62 -21.99
N LEU A 438 15.22 -12.83 -21.49
CA LEU A 438 16.12 -12.01 -22.31
C LEU A 438 17.06 -12.86 -23.16
N ASP A 439 17.58 -13.95 -22.62
CA ASP A 439 18.44 -14.90 -23.35
C ASP A 439 17.67 -15.53 -24.53
N LYS A 440 16.42 -15.97 -24.31
CA LYS A 440 15.54 -16.44 -25.38
C LYS A 440 15.27 -15.38 -26.46
N GLN A 441 15.28 -14.11 -26.09
CA GLN A 441 15.15 -12.97 -27.01
C GLN A 441 16.48 -12.56 -27.67
N LYS A 442 17.55 -13.37 -27.49
CA LYS A 442 18.92 -13.11 -27.95
C LYS A 442 19.56 -11.85 -27.35
N ASN A 443 18.98 -11.26 -26.30
CA ASN A 443 19.58 -10.15 -25.55
C ASN A 443 20.49 -10.68 -24.44
N LYS A 444 21.56 -11.35 -24.84
CA LYS A 444 22.44 -12.11 -23.93
C LYS A 444 23.24 -11.20 -22.97
N LEU A 445 23.63 -10.00 -23.42
CA LEU A 445 24.36 -9.04 -22.58
C LEU A 445 23.54 -8.65 -21.35
N THR A 446 22.29 -8.22 -21.57
CA THR A 446 21.40 -7.86 -20.46
C THR A 446 21.02 -9.09 -19.62
N ALA A 447 20.89 -10.26 -20.24
CA ALA A 447 20.60 -11.50 -19.52
C ALA A 447 21.70 -11.86 -18.49
N VAL A 448 22.98 -11.74 -18.88
CA VAL A 448 24.13 -12.00 -18.00
C VAL A 448 24.11 -11.09 -16.77
N ASP A 449 23.81 -9.80 -16.93
CA ASP A 449 23.71 -8.86 -15.80
C ASP A 449 22.64 -9.30 -14.80
N PHE A 450 21.48 -9.74 -15.28
CA PHE A 450 20.41 -10.23 -14.41
C PHE A 450 20.73 -11.58 -13.76
N TYR A 451 21.41 -12.50 -14.46
CA TYR A 451 21.92 -13.72 -13.83
C TYR A 451 22.87 -13.40 -12.68
N ARG A 452 23.85 -12.50 -12.90
CA ARG A 452 24.78 -12.05 -11.84
C ARG A 452 24.05 -11.41 -10.66
N LYS A 453 23.07 -10.52 -10.92
CA LYS A 453 22.24 -9.90 -9.86
C LYS A 453 21.50 -10.95 -9.03
N GLY A 454 20.89 -11.94 -9.68
CA GLY A 454 20.20 -13.04 -8.99
C GLY A 454 21.16 -13.90 -8.18
N LEU A 455 22.32 -14.28 -8.73
CA LEU A 455 23.32 -15.11 -8.07
C LEU A 455 24.00 -14.42 -6.89
N LYS A 456 24.08 -13.08 -6.90
CA LYS A 456 24.51 -12.31 -5.72
C LYS A 456 23.58 -12.51 -4.52
N ILE A 457 22.29 -12.76 -4.75
CA ILE A 457 21.29 -12.98 -3.70
C ILE A 457 21.15 -14.47 -3.36
N ILE A 458 21.04 -15.33 -4.39
CA ILE A 458 20.95 -16.80 -4.23
C ILE A 458 22.09 -17.45 -5.03
N PRO A 459 23.29 -17.60 -4.43
CA PRO A 459 24.45 -18.18 -5.11
C PRO A 459 24.27 -19.65 -5.50
N GLN A 460 23.34 -20.36 -4.88
CA GLN A 460 23.13 -21.80 -5.09
C GLN A 460 22.12 -22.14 -6.19
N ASN A 461 21.70 -21.17 -7.00
CA ASN A 461 20.81 -21.45 -8.13
C ASN A 461 21.58 -22.13 -9.27
N ASN A 462 21.50 -23.46 -9.33
CA ASN A 462 22.22 -24.28 -10.31
C ASN A 462 21.85 -23.96 -11.76
N ALA A 463 20.57 -23.70 -12.04
CA ALA A 463 20.11 -23.37 -13.40
C ALA A 463 20.70 -22.03 -13.88
N ALA A 464 20.68 -21.01 -13.02
CA ALA A 464 21.24 -19.70 -13.34
C ALA A 464 22.77 -19.76 -13.52
N ARG A 465 23.49 -20.52 -12.68
CA ARG A 465 24.93 -20.74 -12.84
C ARG A 465 25.25 -21.44 -14.15
N ASN A 466 24.49 -22.46 -14.50
CA ASN A 466 24.64 -23.19 -15.76
C ASN A 466 24.45 -22.26 -16.96
N ASN A 467 23.34 -21.51 -16.99
CA ASN A 467 23.04 -20.61 -18.10
C ASN A 467 24.06 -19.46 -18.22
N LEU A 468 24.46 -18.86 -17.09
CA LEU A 468 25.50 -17.84 -17.07
C LEU A 468 26.82 -18.37 -17.63
N ALA A 469 27.32 -19.49 -17.09
CA ALA A 469 28.58 -20.08 -17.54
C ALA A 469 28.53 -20.49 -19.01
N TRP A 470 27.40 -21.03 -19.47
CA TRP A 470 27.20 -21.39 -20.88
C TRP A 470 27.32 -20.16 -21.80
N ILE A 471 26.63 -19.06 -21.47
CA ILE A 471 26.68 -17.82 -22.26
C ILE A 471 28.12 -17.28 -22.30
N LEU A 472 28.78 -17.19 -21.13
CA LEU A 472 30.14 -16.65 -21.04
C LEU A 472 31.18 -17.52 -21.76
N ALA A 473 31.01 -18.85 -21.78
CA ALA A 473 31.92 -19.76 -22.47
C ALA A 473 31.73 -19.75 -24.00
N THR A 474 30.47 -19.69 -24.45
CA THR A 474 30.13 -20.00 -25.84
C THR A 474 29.82 -18.77 -26.69
N SER A 475 29.67 -17.57 -26.13
CA SER A 475 29.32 -16.40 -26.94
C SER A 475 30.41 -16.07 -27.97
N ALA A 476 30.02 -15.82 -29.21
CA ALA A 476 30.91 -15.27 -30.23
C ALA A 476 31.21 -13.78 -30.01
N ASN A 477 30.40 -13.07 -29.22
CA ASN A 477 30.61 -11.67 -28.87
C ASN A 477 31.73 -11.55 -27.81
N GLN A 478 32.82 -10.87 -28.14
CA GLN A 478 33.98 -10.65 -27.27
C GLN A 478 33.63 -9.86 -26.00
N ASP A 479 32.66 -8.95 -26.04
CA ASP A 479 32.23 -8.17 -24.87
C ASP A 479 31.49 -9.05 -23.84
N LEU A 480 30.98 -10.20 -24.28
CA LEU A 480 30.23 -11.14 -23.46
C LEU A 480 31.04 -12.37 -23.08
N ARG A 481 31.96 -12.79 -23.95
CA ARG A 481 32.75 -13.99 -23.76
C ARG A 481 33.75 -13.77 -22.63
N ASN A 482 33.64 -14.58 -21.58
CA ASN A 482 34.58 -14.58 -20.46
C ASN A 482 34.87 -16.03 -20.05
N ALA A 483 35.92 -16.61 -20.65
CA ALA A 483 36.29 -18.01 -20.45
C ALA A 483 36.71 -18.31 -19.00
N GLU A 484 37.37 -17.35 -18.34
CA GLU A 484 37.84 -17.50 -16.96
C GLU A 484 36.66 -17.56 -15.98
N GLU A 485 35.75 -16.58 -16.05
CA GLU A 485 34.55 -16.56 -15.19
C GLU A 485 33.66 -17.78 -15.46
N ALA A 486 33.48 -18.15 -16.74
CA ALA A 486 32.71 -19.33 -17.11
C ALA A 486 33.29 -20.60 -16.47
N LEU A 487 34.61 -20.76 -16.49
CA LEU A 487 35.29 -21.92 -15.91
C LEU A 487 35.12 -21.95 -14.39
N ILE A 488 35.30 -20.83 -13.70
CA ILE A 488 35.11 -20.73 -12.24
C ILE A 488 33.69 -21.14 -11.86
N VAL A 489 32.68 -20.57 -12.52
CA VAL A 489 31.26 -20.83 -12.22
C VAL A 489 30.91 -22.29 -12.53
N ALA A 490 31.32 -22.82 -13.67
CA ALA A 490 31.01 -24.18 -14.11
C ALA A 490 31.73 -25.25 -13.27
N THR A 491 32.99 -25.04 -12.91
CA THR A 491 33.75 -25.97 -12.04
C THR A 491 33.08 -26.08 -10.68
N LYS A 492 32.74 -24.94 -10.06
CA LYS A 492 32.06 -24.95 -8.77
C LYS A 492 30.68 -25.60 -8.87
N LEU A 493 29.93 -25.35 -9.96
CA LEU A 493 28.60 -25.93 -10.16
C LEU A 493 28.65 -27.46 -10.23
N ASN A 494 29.64 -27.99 -10.94
CA ASN A 494 29.81 -29.44 -11.08
C ASN A 494 30.27 -30.09 -9.79
N ALA A 495 31.15 -29.43 -9.03
CA ALA A 495 31.51 -29.87 -7.68
C ALA A 495 30.27 -29.94 -6.76
N ASP A 496 29.46 -28.87 -6.72
CA ASP A 496 28.26 -28.79 -5.87
C ASP A 496 27.18 -29.82 -6.25
N THR A 497 27.14 -30.25 -7.52
CA THR A 497 26.22 -31.28 -8.03
C THR A 497 26.83 -32.69 -8.04
N GLY A 498 28.05 -32.86 -7.52
CA GLY A 498 28.75 -34.14 -7.46
C GLY A 498 29.05 -34.74 -8.83
N ASN A 499 29.20 -33.91 -9.87
CA ASN A 499 29.43 -34.32 -11.26
C ASN A 499 28.34 -35.25 -11.84
N LYS A 500 27.08 -35.13 -11.39
CA LYS A 500 25.98 -36.02 -11.80
C LYS A 500 25.02 -35.43 -12.83
N VAL A 501 25.13 -34.13 -13.12
CA VAL A 501 24.18 -33.41 -13.97
C VAL A 501 24.78 -33.21 -15.38
N PRO A 502 24.28 -33.91 -16.42
CA PRO A 502 24.86 -33.87 -17.76
C PRO A 502 24.99 -32.46 -18.36
N GLN A 503 23.98 -31.60 -18.17
CA GLN A 503 23.98 -30.23 -18.69
C GLN A 503 25.07 -29.37 -18.02
N ALA A 504 25.30 -29.57 -16.72
CA ALA A 504 26.35 -28.87 -16.00
C ALA A 504 27.73 -29.33 -16.48
N LEU A 505 27.90 -30.63 -16.73
CA LEU A 505 29.15 -31.20 -17.24
C LEU A 505 29.48 -30.74 -18.66
N ASP A 506 28.47 -30.66 -19.52
CA ASP A 506 28.61 -30.12 -20.87
C ASP A 506 28.97 -28.63 -20.83
N THR A 507 28.38 -27.86 -19.92
CA THR A 507 28.75 -26.45 -19.69
C THR A 507 30.19 -26.32 -19.20
N LEU A 508 30.64 -27.21 -18.31
CA LEU A 508 32.04 -27.27 -17.87
C LEU A 508 32.98 -27.61 -19.02
N ALA A 509 32.61 -28.55 -19.88
CA ALA A 509 33.38 -28.89 -21.07
C ALA A 509 33.53 -27.68 -22.01
N ALA A 510 32.43 -26.95 -22.25
CA ALA A 510 32.46 -25.72 -23.04
C ALA A 510 33.37 -24.64 -22.41
N ALA A 511 33.29 -24.43 -21.10
CA ALA A 511 34.13 -23.46 -20.39
C ALA A 511 35.62 -23.84 -20.40
N GLN A 512 35.93 -25.13 -20.20
CA GLN A 512 37.30 -25.66 -20.32
C GLN A 512 37.86 -25.46 -21.73
N ALA A 513 37.09 -25.78 -22.77
CA ALA A 513 37.50 -25.58 -24.15
C ALA A 513 37.69 -24.10 -24.49
N ALA A 514 36.82 -23.22 -24.00
CA ALA A 514 36.97 -21.78 -24.16
C ALA A 514 38.25 -21.24 -23.51
N ASN A 515 38.76 -21.92 -22.48
CA ASN A 515 40.01 -21.61 -21.78
C ASN A 515 41.22 -22.45 -22.29
N GLY A 516 41.13 -23.06 -23.46
CA GLY A 516 42.20 -23.86 -24.09
C GLY A 516 42.45 -25.24 -23.48
N GLN A 517 41.65 -25.68 -22.50
CA GLN A 517 41.83 -26.94 -21.78
C GLN A 517 41.13 -28.11 -22.51
N PHE A 518 41.45 -28.33 -23.79
CA PHE A 518 40.74 -29.25 -24.68
C PHE A 518 40.70 -30.71 -24.22
N ILE A 519 41.79 -31.21 -23.64
CA ILE A 519 41.84 -32.59 -23.11
C ILE A 519 40.86 -32.76 -21.95
N LYS A 520 40.77 -31.77 -21.05
CA LYS A 520 39.81 -31.80 -19.94
C LYS A 520 38.38 -31.65 -20.46
N ALA A 521 38.18 -30.74 -21.42
CA ALA A 521 36.88 -30.53 -22.06
C ALA A 521 36.32 -31.81 -22.68
N ALA A 522 37.15 -32.57 -23.40
CA ALA A 522 36.75 -33.85 -23.97
C ALA A 522 36.33 -34.86 -22.88
N LYS A 523 37.10 -34.99 -21.80
CA LYS A 523 36.76 -35.88 -20.67
C LYS A 523 35.45 -35.48 -19.99
N SER A 524 35.24 -34.18 -19.76
CA SER A 524 33.99 -33.67 -19.16
C SER A 524 32.78 -33.90 -20.06
N ALA A 525 32.92 -33.77 -21.38
CA ALA A 525 31.85 -34.05 -22.33
C ALA A 525 31.55 -35.56 -22.46
N GLU A 526 32.57 -36.43 -22.42
CA GLU A 526 32.39 -37.89 -22.37
C GLU A 526 31.64 -38.30 -21.09
N MET A 527 32.00 -37.72 -19.95
CA MET A 527 31.30 -37.94 -18.69
C MET A 527 29.87 -37.39 -18.71
N ALA A 528 29.61 -36.27 -19.39
CA ALA A 528 28.26 -35.78 -19.60
C ALA A 528 27.41 -36.79 -20.37
N ILE A 529 27.95 -37.38 -21.44
CA ILE A 529 27.28 -38.39 -22.27
C ILE A 529 26.99 -39.67 -21.48
N SER A 530 27.92 -40.14 -20.65
CA SER A 530 27.74 -41.37 -19.86
C SER A 530 26.62 -41.23 -18.81
N HIS A 531 26.38 -40.02 -18.30
CA HIS A 531 25.28 -39.73 -17.38
C HIS A 531 23.93 -39.47 -18.06
N LEU A 532 23.86 -39.39 -19.40
CA LEU A 532 22.60 -39.25 -20.13
C LEU A 532 21.88 -40.59 -20.24
N LYS A 533 20.66 -40.67 -19.68
CA LYS A 533 19.77 -41.83 -19.83
C LYS A 533 19.07 -41.82 -21.20
N ASN A 534 18.00 -41.03 -21.36
CA ASN A 534 17.12 -41.01 -22.54
C ASN A 534 16.92 -39.59 -23.09
N ASN A 535 17.96 -39.00 -23.69
CA ASN A 535 17.83 -37.73 -24.43
C ASN A 535 18.75 -37.75 -25.65
N SER A 536 18.23 -38.28 -26.77
CA SER A 536 18.98 -38.47 -28.01
C SER A 536 19.47 -37.15 -28.59
N GLN A 537 18.62 -36.12 -28.60
CA GLN A 537 18.95 -34.79 -29.15
C GLN A 537 20.08 -34.10 -28.35
N LEU A 538 20.03 -34.17 -27.02
CA LEU A 538 21.10 -33.62 -26.18
C LEU A 538 22.38 -34.43 -26.34
N ARG A 539 22.29 -35.76 -26.41
CA ARG A 539 23.46 -36.63 -26.64
C ARG A 539 24.17 -36.28 -27.94
N GLU A 540 23.43 -36.12 -29.03
CA GLU A 540 23.98 -35.71 -30.33
C GLU A 540 24.64 -34.33 -30.25
N SER A 541 23.98 -33.38 -29.58
CA SER A 541 24.52 -32.03 -29.39
C SER A 541 25.86 -32.03 -28.64
N ILE A 542 25.96 -32.81 -27.56
CA ILE A 542 27.20 -32.94 -26.78
C ILE A 542 28.27 -33.68 -27.61
N GLN A 543 27.90 -34.72 -28.37
CA GLN A 543 28.82 -35.46 -29.21
C GLN A 543 29.47 -34.56 -30.29
N ASN A 544 28.67 -33.68 -30.90
CA ASN A 544 29.18 -32.70 -31.88
C ASN A 544 30.20 -31.75 -31.23
N ARG A 545 29.93 -31.27 -30.02
CA ARG A 545 30.88 -30.44 -29.25
C ARG A 545 32.14 -31.22 -28.83
N LEU A 546 32.00 -32.47 -28.39
CA LEU A 546 33.11 -33.36 -28.06
C LEU A 546 34.06 -33.54 -29.24
N ASN A 547 33.52 -33.72 -30.46
CA ASN A 547 34.33 -33.81 -31.67
C ASN A 547 35.10 -32.51 -31.96
N LEU A 548 34.52 -31.34 -31.68
CA LEU A 548 35.26 -30.07 -31.77
C LEU A 548 36.41 -30.02 -30.76
N TYR A 549 36.15 -30.41 -29.51
CA TYR A 549 37.15 -30.38 -28.44
C TYR A 549 38.31 -31.34 -28.71
N LYS A 550 38.04 -32.54 -29.25
CA LYS A 550 39.08 -33.50 -29.68
C LYS A 550 39.99 -32.94 -30.79
N ASN A 551 39.46 -32.03 -31.61
CA ASN A 551 40.20 -31.35 -32.67
C ASN A 551 40.79 -29.99 -32.24
N GLY A 552 40.83 -29.69 -30.94
CA GLY A 552 41.40 -28.43 -30.42
C GLY A 552 40.57 -27.18 -30.74
N LYS A 553 39.28 -27.31 -31.03
CA LYS A 553 38.38 -26.19 -31.36
C LYS A 553 37.36 -25.96 -30.26
N ALA A 554 37.18 -24.70 -29.86
CA ALA A 554 36.12 -24.31 -28.93
C ALA A 554 34.78 -24.12 -29.68
N PHE A 555 33.67 -24.42 -28.99
CA PHE A 555 32.34 -24.20 -29.53
C PHE A 555 31.94 -22.71 -29.38
N SER A 556 31.25 -22.15 -30.37
CA SER A 556 30.76 -20.77 -30.31
C SER A 556 29.34 -20.64 -30.87
N VAL A 557 28.52 -19.85 -30.20
CA VAL A 557 27.12 -19.55 -30.54
C VAL A 557 27.05 -18.08 -30.94
N TYR A 558 26.60 -17.85 -32.18
CA TYR A 558 26.38 -16.53 -32.75
C TYR A 558 25.04 -15.92 -32.33
#